data_AF-A0A9D7Q0B4-F1
#
_entry.id   AF-A0A9D7Q0B4-F1
#
_cell.length_a   1.000
_cell.length_b   1.000
_cell.length_c   1.000
_cell.angle_alpha   90.00
_cell.angle_beta   90.00
_cell.angle_gamma   90.00
#
_symmetry.space_group_name_H-M   'P 1'
#
loop_
_entity.id
_entity.type
_entity.pdbx_description
1 polymer ?
#
loop_
_entity_poly.entity_id
_entity_poly.type
_entity_poly.pdbx_seq_one_letter_code
_entity_poly.pdbx_strand_id
1 'polypeptide(L)'
;MGLKASEIRFPSNQGVAGEIFQSGQSLIISNPYEHPTFNKEFDLKSGFTTKNILGFPLKNINGEVIGVIQLLNKKSGSFDAEDESYLGALASAVGIVLENALLREKLKKQLEDIQQAYVELDIAQNTILKETKFATIFELTGIVRSAASENDVLRVIANLRSDYLFDSKLLRSLDIIEHSFNKILSDTEAFAQQNGN
;
A
#
# COMPACT_ATOMS: atom_id res chain seq x y z
N MET A 1 21.73 32.30 3.99
CA MET A 1 22.15 30.94 4.41
C MET A 1 21.07 30.42 5.33
N GLY A 2 20.22 29.50 4.86
CA GLY A 2 19.27 28.82 5.74
C GLY A 2 20.04 27.93 6.70
N LEU A 3 19.58 27.83 7.95
CA LEU A 3 20.11 26.85 8.89
C LEU A 3 19.99 25.47 8.23
N LYS A 4 21.10 24.73 8.12
CA LYS A 4 21.07 23.25 8.00
C LYS A 4 20.58 22.71 9.35
N ALA A 5 19.34 23.02 9.71
CA ALA A 5 18.74 22.51 10.92
C ALA A 5 18.32 21.07 10.65
N SER A 6 18.80 20.16 11.50
CA SER A 6 18.17 18.87 11.72
C SER A 6 16.66 19.06 11.89
N GLU A 7 15.87 18.19 11.28
CA GLU A 7 14.41 18.25 11.38
C GLU A 7 13.97 18.32 12.85
N ILE A 8 13.20 19.35 13.19
CA ILE A 8 12.67 19.56 14.54
C ILE A 8 11.22 19.08 14.55
N ARG A 9 10.89 18.11 15.41
CA ARG A 9 9.53 17.56 15.55
C ARG A 9 8.95 17.94 16.91
N PHE A 10 7.74 18.49 16.89
CA PHE A 10 6.96 18.84 18.09
C PHE A 10 5.46 18.73 17.78
N PRO A 11 4.59 18.61 18.80
CA PRO A 11 3.14 18.56 18.62
C PRO A 11 2.59 19.78 17.87
N SER A 12 1.58 19.58 17.01
CA SER A 12 0.97 20.65 16.21
C SER A 12 0.22 21.71 17.02
N ASN A 13 0.05 21.50 18.33
CA ASN A 13 -0.56 22.44 19.26
C ASN A 13 0.45 23.24 20.09
N GLN A 14 1.75 23.09 19.81
CA GLN A 14 2.81 23.72 20.59
C GLN A 14 3.56 24.77 19.77
N GLY A 15 4.07 25.80 20.44
CA GLY A 15 4.85 26.83 19.78
C GLY A 15 4.00 27.88 19.08
N VAL A 16 4.65 28.96 18.62
CA VAL A 16 4.04 29.97 17.74
C VAL A 16 3.49 29.31 16.46
N ALA A 17 4.18 28.31 15.92
CA ALA A 17 3.71 27.57 14.74
C ALA A 17 2.39 26.84 15.04
N GLY A 18 2.25 26.20 16.20
CA GLY A 18 1.01 25.52 16.56
C GLY A 18 -0.17 26.47 16.78
N GLU A 19 0.07 27.64 17.36
CA GLU A 19 -0.95 28.68 17.52
C GLU A 19 -1.48 29.19 16.17
N ILE A 20 -0.59 29.46 15.21
CA ILE A 20 -0.97 29.84 13.84
C ILE A 20 -1.72 28.71 13.16
N PHE A 21 -1.23 27.47 13.31
CA PHE A 21 -1.83 26.30 12.69
C PHE A 21 -3.27 26.08 13.17
N GLN A 22 -3.53 26.23 14.48
CA GLN A 22 -4.86 26.06 15.06
C GLN A 22 -5.82 27.21 14.79
N SER A 23 -5.34 28.44 14.92
CA SER A 23 -6.17 29.63 14.71
C SER A 23 -6.47 29.87 13.24
N GLY A 24 -5.59 29.42 12.34
CA GLY A 24 -5.63 29.77 10.93
C GLY A 24 -5.47 31.26 10.68
N GLN A 25 -4.87 31.99 11.63
CA GLN A 25 -4.58 33.43 11.58
C GLN A 25 -3.06 33.67 11.58
N SER A 26 -2.64 34.71 10.88
CA SER A 26 -1.26 35.19 10.90
C SER A 26 -0.91 35.88 12.21
N LEU A 27 0.38 35.91 12.54
CA LEU A 27 0.90 36.56 13.75
C LEU A 27 2.18 37.33 13.44
N ILE A 28 2.23 38.58 13.93
CA ILE A 28 3.44 39.38 14.03
C ILE A 28 3.85 39.46 15.50
N ILE A 29 5.07 39.03 15.81
CA ILE A 29 5.61 39.03 17.17
C ILE A 29 6.91 39.82 17.18
N SER A 30 6.88 41.00 17.80
CA SER A 30 8.06 41.88 17.93
C SER A 30 9.05 41.43 19.01
N ASN A 31 8.59 40.68 20.03
CA ASN A 31 9.43 40.12 21.06
C ASN A 31 9.01 38.67 21.41
N PRO A 32 9.60 37.65 20.75
CA PRO A 32 9.23 36.25 20.96
C PRO A 32 9.43 35.78 22.39
N TYR A 33 10.42 36.28 23.12
CA TYR A 33 10.74 35.82 24.47
C TYR A 33 9.69 36.21 25.52
N GLU A 34 8.81 37.15 25.18
CA GLU A 34 7.65 37.59 25.97
C GLU A 34 6.34 36.97 25.48
N HIS A 35 6.35 36.26 24.34
CA HIS A 35 5.16 35.63 23.80
C HIS A 35 4.82 34.32 24.53
N PRO A 36 3.59 34.11 25.01
CA PRO A 36 3.24 32.95 25.84
C PRO A 36 3.52 31.59 25.19
N THR A 37 3.34 31.50 23.88
CA THR A 37 3.49 30.26 23.12
C THR A 37 4.89 30.06 22.55
N PHE A 38 5.81 31.01 22.73
CA PHE A 38 7.17 30.87 22.18
C PHE A 38 8.01 29.89 23.00
N ASN A 39 8.51 28.85 22.34
CA ASN A 39 9.36 27.84 22.97
C ASN A 39 10.85 28.20 22.79
N LYS A 40 11.46 28.74 23.86
CA LYS A 40 12.87 29.14 23.92
C LYS A 40 13.85 27.97 23.81
N GLU A 41 13.41 26.74 24.06
CA GLU A 41 14.29 25.57 23.97
C GLU A 41 14.83 25.35 22.56
N PHE A 42 14.09 25.73 21.52
CA PHE A 42 14.55 25.59 20.13
C PHE A 42 15.70 26.54 19.81
N ASP A 43 15.62 27.78 20.28
CA ASP A 43 16.71 28.76 20.18
C ASP A 43 17.95 28.26 20.92
N LEU A 44 17.78 27.77 22.16
CA LEU A 44 18.88 27.24 22.98
C LEU A 44 19.58 26.05 22.33
N LYS A 45 18.83 25.11 21.75
CA LYS A 45 19.38 23.91 21.10
C LYS A 45 20.05 24.21 19.75
N SER A 46 19.55 25.19 19.02
CA SER A 46 20.07 25.55 17.69
C SER A 46 21.19 26.59 17.73
N GLY A 47 21.36 27.30 18.85
CA GLY A 47 22.26 28.46 18.95
C GLY A 47 21.74 29.68 18.17
N PHE A 48 20.51 29.64 17.66
CA PHE A 48 19.85 30.75 16.97
C PHE A 48 19.07 31.59 17.99
N THR A 49 19.11 32.92 17.87
CA THR A 49 18.30 33.82 18.70
C THR A 49 17.23 34.49 17.87
N THR A 50 15.97 34.23 18.19
CA THR A 50 14.81 34.78 17.52
C THR A 50 14.40 36.11 18.17
N LYS A 51 14.53 37.19 17.41
CA LYS A 51 14.28 38.59 17.81
C LYS A 51 12.90 39.06 17.43
N ASN A 52 12.41 38.67 16.26
CA ASN A 52 11.05 38.94 15.80
C ASN A 52 10.58 37.83 14.84
N ILE A 53 9.27 37.63 14.76
CA ILE A 53 8.62 36.58 13.98
C ILE A 53 7.47 37.21 13.19
N LEU A 54 7.33 36.82 11.93
CA LEU A 54 6.10 36.94 11.16
C LEU A 54 5.74 35.54 10.69
N GLY A 55 4.56 35.05 11.07
CA GLY A 55 4.08 33.72 10.69
C GLY A 55 2.74 33.80 9.98
N PHE A 56 2.54 32.90 9.01
CA PHE A 56 1.33 32.86 8.19
C PHE A 56 0.89 31.40 7.97
N PRO A 57 -0.42 31.10 8.04
CA PRO A 57 -0.94 29.76 7.76
C PRO A 57 -0.90 29.45 6.27
N LEU A 58 -0.47 28.24 5.92
CA LEU A 58 -0.60 27.71 4.56
C LEU A 58 -1.96 27.01 4.45
N LYS A 59 -2.85 27.55 3.63
CA LYS A 59 -4.19 27.00 3.41
C LYS A 59 -4.30 26.33 2.06
N ASN A 60 -5.05 25.24 1.98
CA ASN A 60 -5.40 24.60 0.72
C ASN A 60 -6.57 25.30 0.03
N ILE A 61 -6.98 24.77 -1.12
CA ILE A 61 -8.12 25.32 -1.89
C ILE A 61 -9.44 25.27 -1.13
N ASN A 62 -9.56 24.37 -0.15
CA ASN A 62 -10.75 24.22 0.71
C ASN A 62 -10.70 25.14 1.95
N GLY A 63 -9.62 25.90 2.13
CA GLY A 63 -9.41 26.76 3.29
C GLY A 63 -8.86 26.05 4.53
N GLU A 64 -8.52 24.76 4.44
CA GLU A 64 -7.93 23.97 5.51
C GLU A 64 -6.46 24.34 5.68
N VAL A 65 -6.00 24.48 6.93
CA VAL A 65 -4.60 24.77 7.23
C VAL A 65 -3.78 23.49 7.11
N ILE A 66 -2.87 23.45 6.15
CA ILE A 66 -2.01 22.29 5.86
C ILE A 66 -0.57 22.48 6.35
N GLY A 67 -0.24 23.69 6.82
CA GLY A 67 1.09 24.00 7.35
C GLY A 67 1.20 25.46 7.77
N VAL A 68 2.42 25.86 8.15
CA VAL A 68 2.74 27.24 8.56
C VAL A 68 4.06 27.65 7.93
N ILE A 69 4.13 28.88 7.43
CA ILE A 69 5.37 29.52 6.99
C ILE A 69 5.74 30.62 7.99
N GLN A 70 7.03 30.76 8.30
CA GLN A 70 7.53 31.77 9.23
C GLN A 70 8.76 32.47 8.67
N LEU A 71 8.81 33.78 8.88
CA LEU A 71 9.98 34.62 8.70
C LEU A 71 10.49 35.01 10.09
N LEU A 72 11.80 34.87 10.28
CA LEU A 72 12.47 35.15 11.54
C LEU A 72 13.50 36.26 11.31
N ASN A 73 13.66 37.15 12.29
CA ASN A 73 14.72 38.15 12.34
C ASN A 73 14.77 39.07 11.10
N LYS A 74 13.75 39.92 10.93
CA LYS A 74 13.78 41.02 9.95
C LYS A 74 15.09 41.80 10.10
N LYS A 75 15.77 42.06 8.98
CA LYS A 75 17.11 42.68 8.97
C LYS A 75 17.14 44.08 9.58
N SER A 76 16.05 44.83 9.44
CA SER A 76 15.90 46.18 9.98
C SER A 76 14.44 46.40 10.40
N GLY A 77 14.24 46.99 11.58
CA GLY A 77 12.91 47.25 12.14
C GLY A 77 12.17 45.99 12.60
N SER A 78 10.86 46.14 12.76
CA SER A 78 9.92 45.03 13.02
C SER A 78 9.14 44.69 11.76
N PHE A 79 8.58 43.48 11.72
CA PHE A 79 7.59 43.16 10.69
C PHE A 79 6.37 44.07 10.81
N ASP A 80 5.79 44.42 9.68
CA ASP A 80 4.62 45.28 9.55
C ASP A 80 3.53 44.63 8.70
N ALA A 81 2.41 45.35 8.54
CA ALA A 81 1.26 44.87 7.76
C ALA A 81 1.58 44.71 6.26
N GLU A 82 2.59 45.42 5.75
CA GLU A 82 3.02 45.28 4.35
C GLU A 82 3.75 43.94 4.17
N ASP A 83 4.68 43.61 5.07
CA ASP A 83 5.34 42.30 5.08
C ASP A 83 4.35 41.15 5.19
N GLU A 84 3.35 41.30 6.07
CA GLU A 84 2.28 40.31 6.26
C GLU A 84 1.46 40.11 4.99
N SER A 85 1.12 41.19 4.29
CA SER A 85 0.42 41.12 2.99
C SER A 85 1.24 40.37 1.93
N TYR A 86 2.53 40.69 1.81
CA TYR A 86 3.41 39.98 0.87
C TYR A 86 3.57 38.50 1.23
N LEU A 87 3.73 38.18 2.52
CA LEU A 87 3.83 36.80 2.96
C LEU A 87 2.51 36.05 2.74
N GLY A 88 1.36 36.69 2.93
CA GLY A 88 0.04 36.10 2.68
C GLY A 88 -0.16 35.74 1.20
N ALA A 89 0.27 36.60 0.28
CA ALA A 89 0.24 36.32 -1.16
C ALA A 89 1.12 35.10 -1.52
N LEU A 90 2.32 35.01 -0.95
CA LEU A 90 3.22 33.87 -1.13
C LEU A 90 2.65 32.59 -0.49
N ALA A 91 2.13 32.68 0.73
CA ALA A 91 1.55 31.57 1.48
C ALA A 91 0.39 30.92 0.73
N SER A 92 -0.45 31.74 0.07
CA SER A 92 -1.56 31.25 -0.75
C SER A 92 -1.09 30.40 -1.93
N ALA A 93 -0.05 30.85 -2.65
CA ALA A 93 0.53 30.09 -3.75
C ALA A 93 1.23 28.80 -3.25
N VAL A 94 1.98 28.90 -2.15
CA VAL A 94 2.71 27.77 -1.56
C VAL A 94 1.76 26.71 -1.04
N GLY A 95 0.63 27.09 -0.42
CA GLY A 95 -0.37 26.15 0.08
C GLY A 95 -0.90 25.21 -1.02
N ILE A 96 -1.26 25.77 -2.18
CA ILE A 96 -1.74 25.00 -3.33
C ILE A 96 -0.65 24.05 -3.87
N VAL A 97 0.59 24.55 -4.01
CA VAL A 97 1.70 23.74 -4.52
C VAL A 97 2.06 22.61 -3.55
N LEU A 98 2.05 22.90 -2.25
CA LEU A 98 2.36 21.94 -1.21
C LEU A 98 1.32 20.83 -1.13
N GLU A 99 0.02 21.17 -1.16
CA GLU A 99 -1.05 20.18 -1.21
C GLU A 99 -0.88 19.25 -2.42
N ASN A 100 -0.63 19.80 -3.60
CA ASN A 100 -0.40 19.01 -4.81
C ASN A 100 0.85 18.12 -4.70
N ALA A 101 1.91 18.57 -4.03
CA ALA A 101 3.09 17.75 -3.79
C ALA A 101 2.77 16.58 -2.84
N LEU A 102 2.09 16.84 -1.72
CA LEU A 102 1.70 15.84 -0.74
C LEU A 102 0.73 14.80 -1.33
N LEU A 103 -0.24 15.23 -2.14
CA LEU A 103 -1.16 14.35 -2.85
C LEU A 103 -0.43 13.44 -3.84
N ARG A 104 0.54 13.97 -4.59
CA ARG A 104 1.35 13.18 -5.54
C ARG A 104 2.23 12.17 -4.82
N GLU A 105 2.85 12.54 -3.71
CA GLU A 105 3.64 11.63 -2.89
C GLU A 105 2.79 10.48 -2.32
N LYS A 106 1.61 10.81 -1.78
CA LYS A 106 0.66 9.81 -1.28
C LYS A 106 0.20 8.85 -2.37
N LEU A 107 -0.15 9.37 -3.55
CA LEU A 107 -0.54 8.55 -4.69
C LEU A 107 0.58 7.62 -5.14
N LYS A 108 1.81 8.14 -5.23
CA LYS A 108 2.99 7.34 -5.60
C LYS A 108 3.21 6.18 -4.62
N LYS A 109 3.16 6.46 -3.31
CA LYS A 109 3.30 5.42 -2.28
C LYS A 109 2.22 4.35 -2.39
N GLN A 110 0.96 4.75 -2.60
CA GLN A 110 -0.15 3.79 -2.78
C GLN A 110 0.05 2.91 -4.01
N LEU A 111 0.57 3.47 -5.12
CA LEU A 111 0.89 2.69 -6.31
C LEU A 111 2.02 1.69 -6.06
N GLU A 112 3.06 2.08 -5.31
CA GLU A 112 4.15 1.18 -4.91
C GLU A 112 3.63 0.04 -4.04
N ASP A 113 2.80 0.34 -3.02
CA ASP A 113 2.18 -0.66 -2.15
C ASP A 113 1.32 -1.66 -2.95
N ILE A 114 0.52 -1.16 -3.90
CA ILE A 114 -0.32 -1.99 -4.78
C ILE A 114 0.56 -2.89 -5.68
N GLN A 115 1.61 -2.34 -6.28
CA GLN A 115 2.52 -3.12 -7.12
C GLN A 115 3.19 -4.25 -6.34
N GLN A 116 3.62 -3.96 -5.10
CA GLN A 116 4.19 -4.97 -4.24
C GLN A 116 3.18 -6.07 -3.90
N ALA A 117 1.94 -5.70 -3.54
CA ALA A 117 0.88 -6.66 -3.29
C ALA A 117 0.58 -7.55 -4.52
N TYR A 118 0.63 -6.99 -5.73
CA TYR A 118 0.49 -7.78 -6.97
C TYR A 118 1.62 -8.80 -7.16
N VAL A 119 2.87 -8.43 -6.88
CA VAL A 119 4.01 -9.35 -6.96
C VAL A 119 3.87 -10.48 -5.95
N GLU A 120 3.50 -10.16 -4.71
CA GLU A 120 3.28 -11.17 -3.67
C GLU A 120 2.14 -12.13 -4.03
N LEU A 121 1.05 -11.60 -4.59
CA LEU A 121 -0.07 -12.41 -5.07
C LEU A 121 0.35 -13.37 -6.19
N ASP A 122 1.13 -12.91 -7.16
CA ASP A 122 1.63 -13.75 -8.26
C ASP A 122 2.51 -14.89 -7.73
N ILE A 123 3.42 -14.60 -6.79
CA ILE A 123 4.27 -15.60 -6.16
C ILE A 123 3.42 -16.63 -5.40
N ALA A 124 2.44 -16.18 -4.61
CA ALA A 124 1.56 -17.06 -3.86
C ALA A 124 0.74 -17.97 -4.79
N GLN A 125 0.14 -17.41 -5.85
CA GLN A 125 -0.61 -18.19 -6.84
C GLN A 125 0.26 -19.22 -7.55
N ASN A 126 1.45 -18.84 -7.98
CA ASN A 126 2.38 -19.77 -8.63
C ASN A 126 2.87 -20.87 -7.70
N THR A 127 3.00 -20.58 -6.40
CA THR A 127 3.37 -21.56 -5.37
C THR A 127 2.22 -22.55 -5.13
N ILE A 128 1.01 -22.05 -4.88
CA ILE A 128 -0.19 -22.87 -4.71
C ILE A 128 -0.42 -23.73 -5.96
N LEU A 129 -0.34 -23.16 -7.16
CA LEU A 129 -0.53 -23.90 -8.40
C LEU A 129 0.48 -25.04 -8.57
N LYS A 130 1.75 -24.83 -8.18
CA LYS A 130 2.76 -25.89 -8.16
C LYS A 130 2.38 -26.98 -7.17
N GLU A 131 2.04 -26.62 -5.94
CA GLU A 131 1.64 -27.57 -4.89
C GLU A 131 0.42 -28.38 -5.30
N THR A 132 -0.63 -27.74 -5.83
CA THR A 132 -1.82 -28.41 -6.34
C THR A 132 -1.48 -29.37 -7.48
N LYS A 133 -0.65 -28.95 -8.46
CA LYS A 133 -0.21 -29.84 -9.54
C LYS A 133 0.56 -31.05 -9.02
N PHE A 134 1.48 -30.85 -8.06
CA PHE A 134 2.24 -31.94 -7.46
C PHE A 134 1.34 -32.92 -6.71
N ALA A 135 0.39 -32.42 -5.92
CA ALA A 135 -0.59 -33.24 -5.22
C ALA A 135 -1.41 -34.09 -6.21
N THR A 136 -1.94 -33.49 -7.28
CA THR A 136 -2.70 -34.22 -8.29
C THR A 136 -1.86 -35.28 -9.01
N ILE A 137 -0.60 -34.98 -9.37
CA ILE A 137 0.30 -35.98 -9.99
C ILE A 137 0.56 -37.13 -9.01
N PHE A 138 0.79 -36.83 -7.73
CA PHE A 138 1.03 -37.87 -6.72
C PHE A 138 -0.20 -38.76 -6.52
N GLU A 139 -1.39 -38.16 -6.42
CA GLU A 139 -2.67 -38.89 -6.42
C GLU A 139 -2.76 -39.80 -7.65
N LEU A 140 -2.63 -39.24 -8.87
CA LEU A 140 -2.69 -40.00 -10.12
C LEU A 140 -1.65 -41.13 -10.21
N THR A 141 -0.46 -40.93 -9.64
CA THR A 141 0.58 -41.97 -9.60
C THR A 141 0.22 -43.09 -8.63
N GLY A 142 -0.28 -42.75 -7.45
CA GLY A 142 -0.78 -43.74 -6.47
C GLY A 142 -1.95 -44.54 -7.03
N ILE A 143 -2.83 -43.86 -7.76
CA ILE A 143 -3.93 -44.43 -8.54
C ILE A 143 -3.41 -45.47 -9.53
N VAL A 144 -2.49 -45.09 -10.42
CA VAL A 144 -1.95 -45.98 -11.46
C VAL A 144 -1.21 -47.17 -10.85
N ARG A 145 -0.55 -46.97 -9.70
CA ARG A 145 0.09 -48.05 -8.96
C ARG A 145 -0.91 -48.99 -8.29
N SER A 146 -2.03 -48.46 -7.78
CA SER A 146 -3.12 -49.26 -7.22
C SER A 146 -3.94 -49.98 -8.30
N ALA A 147 -4.01 -49.41 -9.51
CA ALA A 147 -4.59 -49.94 -10.74
C ALA A 147 -3.92 -51.22 -11.29
N ALA A 148 -3.11 -51.91 -10.48
CA ALA A 148 -2.57 -53.21 -10.81
C ALA A 148 -3.66 -54.29 -11.02
N SER A 149 -4.94 -53.97 -10.76
CA SER A 149 -6.09 -54.70 -11.28
C SER A 149 -7.13 -53.75 -11.91
N GLU A 150 -7.90 -54.27 -12.87
CA GLU A 150 -8.96 -53.58 -13.61
C GLU A 150 -9.97 -52.82 -12.72
N ASN A 151 -10.31 -53.37 -11.54
CA ASN A 151 -11.26 -52.77 -10.59
C ASN A 151 -10.70 -51.56 -9.83
N ASP A 152 -9.38 -51.42 -9.78
CA ASP A 152 -8.75 -50.39 -8.95
C ASP A 152 -8.75 -49.01 -9.63
N VAL A 153 -8.75 -48.95 -10.97
CA VAL A 153 -8.87 -47.69 -11.74
C VAL A 153 -10.23 -47.03 -11.54
N LEU A 154 -11.31 -47.83 -11.61
CA LEU A 154 -12.68 -47.31 -11.46
C LEU A 154 -12.95 -46.83 -10.03
N ARG A 155 -12.44 -47.56 -9.02
CA ARG A 155 -12.53 -47.14 -7.61
C ARG A 155 -11.87 -45.78 -7.38
N VAL A 156 -10.74 -45.56 -8.03
CA VAL A 156 -10.06 -44.28 -7.97
C VAL A 156 -10.91 -43.16 -8.56
N ILE A 157 -11.44 -43.36 -9.78
CA ILE A 157 -12.19 -42.31 -10.47
C ILE A 157 -13.39 -41.89 -9.61
N ALA A 158 -14.02 -42.86 -8.94
CA ALA A 158 -15.08 -42.60 -7.97
C ALA A 158 -14.62 -41.78 -6.76
N ASN A 159 -13.43 -42.05 -6.19
CA ASN A 159 -12.88 -41.29 -5.07
C ASN A 159 -12.55 -39.84 -5.46
N LEU A 160 -11.86 -39.63 -6.60
CA LEU A 160 -11.57 -38.28 -7.11
C LEU A 160 -12.85 -37.48 -7.41
N ARG A 161 -13.89 -38.15 -7.91
CA ARG A 161 -15.20 -37.52 -8.13
C ARG A 161 -15.85 -37.06 -6.82
N SER A 162 -15.67 -37.82 -5.74
CA SER A 162 -16.18 -37.48 -4.41
C SER A 162 -15.40 -36.33 -3.77
N ASP A 163 -14.08 -36.29 -3.93
CA ASP A 163 -13.25 -35.26 -3.29
C ASP A 163 -13.37 -33.88 -3.97
N TYR A 164 -13.76 -33.85 -5.25
CA TYR A 164 -13.80 -32.64 -6.07
C TYR A 164 -15.18 -32.36 -6.71
N LEU A 165 -16.27 -32.52 -5.94
CA LEU A 165 -17.66 -32.39 -6.41
C LEU A 165 -18.03 -31.03 -7.05
N PHE A 166 -17.27 -29.96 -6.80
CA PHE A 166 -17.58 -28.61 -7.28
C PHE A 166 -16.74 -28.17 -8.49
N ASP A 167 -15.75 -28.96 -8.92
CA ASP A 167 -14.95 -28.64 -10.11
C ASP A 167 -15.58 -29.25 -11.38
N SER A 168 -16.50 -28.49 -11.99
CA SER A 168 -17.21 -28.91 -13.20
C SER A 168 -16.29 -29.27 -14.39
N LYS A 169 -15.08 -28.73 -14.47
CA LYS A 169 -14.14 -28.99 -15.56
C LYS A 169 -13.36 -30.28 -15.32
N LEU A 170 -12.99 -30.55 -14.06
CA LEU A 170 -12.39 -31.81 -13.65
C LEU A 170 -13.38 -32.96 -13.81
N LEU A 171 -14.62 -32.80 -13.36
CA LEU A 171 -15.67 -33.83 -13.47
C LEU A 171 -15.90 -34.29 -14.91
N ARG A 172 -15.98 -33.35 -15.87
CA ARG A 172 -16.08 -33.67 -17.31
C ARG A 172 -14.86 -34.45 -17.82
N SER A 173 -13.66 -34.09 -17.36
CA SER A 173 -12.44 -34.80 -17.74
C SER A 173 -12.43 -36.24 -17.19
N LEU A 174 -12.90 -36.43 -15.95
CA LEU A 174 -13.05 -37.75 -15.33
C LEU A 174 -14.06 -38.63 -16.09
N ASP A 175 -15.20 -38.09 -16.52
CA ASP A 175 -16.16 -38.82 -17.36
C ASP A 175 -15.54 -39.33 -18.67
N ILE A 176 -14.71 -38.50 -19.32
CA ILE A 176 -14.02 -38.87 -20.57
C ILE A 176 -13.00 -39.99 -20.32
N ILE A 177 -12.24 -39.89 -19.23
CA ILE A 177 -11.24 -40.90 -18.84
C ILE A 177 -11.93 -42.23 -18.54
N GLU A 178 -13.00 -42.21 -17.74
CA GLU A 178 -13.80 -43.39 -17.39
C GLU A 178 -14.37 -44.07 -18.64
N HIS A 179 -14.98 -43.29 -19.54
CA HIS A 179 -15.53 -43.81 -20.78
C HIS A 179 -14.45 -44.45 -21.67
N SER A 180 -13.30 -43.79 -21.82
CA SER A 180 -12.20 -44.30 -22.65
C SER A 180 -11.59 -45.57 -22.07
N PHE A 181 -11.46 -45.65 -20.74
CA PHE A 181 -10.95 -46.83 -20.06
C PHE A 181 -11.88 -48.03 -20.24
N ASN A 182 -13.19 -47.85 -20.00
CA ASN A 182 -14.20 -48.89 -20.21
C ASN A 182 -14.23 -49.39 -21.67
N LYS A 183 -14.03 -48.47 -22.63
CA LYS A 183 -13.94 -48.84 -24.05
C LYS A 183 -12.71 -49.72 -24.33
N ILE A 184 -11.54 -49.34 -23.83
CA ILE A 184 -10.30 -50.12 -24.01
C ILE A 184 -10.46 -51.53 -23.42
N LEU A 185 -11.09 -51.64 -22.25
CA LEU A 185 -11.37 -52.93 -21.63
C LEU A 185 -12.26 -53.79 -22.52
N SER A 186 -13.40 -53.25 -22.94
CA SER A 186 -14.33 -53.96 -23.83
C SER A 186 -13.68 -54.40 -25.14
N ASP A 187 -12.84 -53.56 -25.75
CA ASP A 187 -12.13 -53.89 -26.99
C ASP A 187 -11.09 -55.00 -26.76
N THR A 188 -10.45 -55.03 -25.58
CA THR A 188 -9.44 -56.04 -25.21
C THR A 188 -10.08 -57.39 -24.92
N GLU A 189 -11.23 -57.41 -24.22
CA GLU A 189 -12.01 -58.63 -23.97
C GLU A 189 -12.55 -59.22 -25.27
N ALA A 190 -13.07 -58.38 -26.19
CA ALA A 190 -13.53 -58.81 -27.50
C ALA A 190 -12.40 -59.43 -28.33
N PHE A 191 -11.19 -58.84 -28.27
CA PHE A 191 -10.00 -59.37 -28.94
C PHE A 191 -9.54 -60.72 -28.35
N ALA A 192 -9.58 -60.86 -27.02
CA ALA A 192 -9.24 -62.11 -26.34
C ALA A 192 -10.23 -63.24 -26.68
N GLN A 193 -11.52 -62.92 -26.82
CA GLN A 193 -12.56 -63.89 -27.22
C GLN A 193 -12.46 -64.29 -28.70
N GLN A 194 -12.03 -63.38 -29.59
CA GLN A 194 -11.86 -63.70 -31.02
C GLN A 194 -10.62 -64.54 -31.32
N ASN A 195 -9.55 -64.43 -30.52
CA ASN A 195 -8.28 -65.13 -30.75
C ASN A 195 -8.01 -66.28 -29.77
N GLY A 196 -8.99 -66.58 -28.91
CA GLY A 196 -8.96 -67.67 -27.93
C GLY A 196 -9.69 -68.94 -28.38
N ASN A 197 -9.41 -69.41 -29.61
CA ASN A 197 -9.70 -70.77 -30.11
C ASN A 197 -8.55 -71.24 -31.00
#